data_AF-A0A3D3SD30-F1
#
_entry.id   AF-A0A3D3SD30-F1
#
_cell.length_a   1.000
_cell.length_b   1.000
_cell.length_c   1.000
_cell.angle_alpha   90.00
_cell.angle_beta   90.00
_cell.angle_gamma   90.00
#
_symmetry.space_group_name_H-M   'P 1'
#
loop_
_entity.id
_entity.type
_entity.pdbx_description
1 polymer ?
#
loop_
_entity_poly.entity_id
_entity_poly.type
_entity_poly.pdbx_seq_one_letter_code
_entity_poly.pdbx_strand_id
1 'polypeptide(L)'
;MHFLINDASVLTDLINGGLLDEVLRLSYIMETTDLLRREITDPDQRNVLESCISDGKLSVLYSAADHMWAMDQLVEKACRLKLRGISFANQA
;
A
#
# COMPACT_ATOMS: atom_id res chain seq x y z
N MET A 1 -2.47 0.30 19.05
CA MET A 1 -2.54 -0.73 18.00
C MET A 1 -2.37 -0.03 16.67
N HIS A 2 -1.54 -0.57 15.77
CA HIS A 2 -1.24 0.01 14.47
C HIS A 2 -2.08 -0.69 13.39
N PHE A 3 -2.60 0.09 12.44
CA PHE A 3 -3.31 -0.41 11.28
C PHE A 3 -2.59 0.07 10.02
N LEU A 4 -2.15 -0.89 9.21
CA LEU A 4 -1.48 -0.64 7.95
C LEU A 4 -2.48 -0.77 6.80
N ILE A 5 -2.71 0.33 6.09
CA ILE A 5 -3.44 0.37 4.83
C ILE A 5 -2.43 0.20 3.70
N ASN A 6 -2.39 -1.00 3.12
CA ASN A 6 -1.42 -1.38 2.07
C ASN A 6 -2.07 -1.66 0.71
N ASP A 7 -3.39 -1.64 0.61
CA ASP A 7 -4.08 -1.81 -0.67
C ASP A 7 -4.65 -0.46 -1.13
N ALA A 8 -4.25 0.00 -2.31
CA ALA A 8 -4.71 1.26 -2.87
C ALA A 8 -6.24 1.26 -3.06
N SER A 9 -6.84 0.11 -3.43
CA SER A 9 -8.28 0.01 -3.66
C SER A 9 -9.09 0.35 -2.41
N VAL A 10 -8.67 -0.15 -1.25
CA VAL A 10 -9.29 0.15 0.04
C VAL A 10 -9.20 1.64 0.34
N LEU A 11 -8.03 2.26 0.12
CA LEU A 11 -7.86 3.69 0.39
C LEU A 11 -8.71 4.53 -0.56
N THR A 12 -8.75 4.20 -1.85
CA THR A 12 -9.57 4.91 -2.83
C THR A 12 -11.05 4.78 -2.55
N ASP A 13 -11.52 3.61 -2.11
CA ASP A 13 -12.93 3.40 -1.74
C ASP A 13 -13.31 4.23 -0.51
N LEU A 14 -12.41 4.31 0.49
CA LEU A 14 -12.62 5.17 1.67
C LEU A 14 -12.68 6.66 1.31
N ILE A 15 -11.85 7.11 0.37
CA ILE A 15 -11.86 8.49 -0.12
C ILE A 15 -13.15 8.77 -0.89
N ASN A 16 -13.47 7.92 -1.87
CA ASN A 16 -14.65 8.08 -2.72
C ASN A 16 -15.97 7.99 -1.93
N GLY A 17 -15.98 7.16 -0.89
CA GLY A 17 -17.11 7.03 0.04
C GLY A 17 -17.18 8.14 1.10
N GLY A 18 -16.18 9.04 1.18
CA GLY A 18 -16.10 10.07 2.21
C GLY A 18 -15.87 9.55 3.64
N LEU A 19 -15.45 8.29 3.78
CA LEU A 19 -15.29 7.59 5.06
C LEU A 19 -13.87 7.67 5.61
N LEU A 20 -12.88 8.09 4.82
CA LEU A 20 -11.48 8.14 5.24
C LEU A 20 -11.31 8.94 6.55
N ASP A 21 -11.89 10.13 6.62
CA ASP A 21 -11.78 11.00 7.80
C ASP A 21 -12.48 10.41 9.05
N GLU A 22 -13.50 9.57 8.88
CA GLU A 22 -14.12 8.83 9.99
C GLU A 22 -13.21 7.70 10.49
N VAL A 23 -12.64 6.93 9.57
CA VAL A 23 -11.69 5.86 9.88
C VAL A 23 -10.45 6.40 10.59
N LEU A 24 -9.93 7.54 10.14
CA LEU A 24 -8.75 8.18 10.75
C LEU A 24 -9.03 8.81 12.13
N ARG A 25 -10.30 8.96 12.54
CA ARG A 25 -10.68 9.41 13.89
C ARG A 25 -10.73 8.28 14.93
N LEU A 26 -10.63 7.03 14.49
CA LEU A 26 -10.53 5.90 15.40
C LEU A 26 -9.24 5.99 16.23
N SER A 27 -9.23 5.41 17.42
CA SER A 27 -8.09 5.44 18.36
C SER A 27 -6.95 4.49 17.98
N TYR A 28 -6.67 4.40 16.68
CA TYR A 28 -5.60 3.60 16.10
C TYR A 28 -4.56 4.48 15.43
N ILE A 29 -3.31 4.00 15.45
CA ILE A 29 -2.25 4.62 14.65
C ILE A 29 -2.41 4.09 13.23
N MET A 30 -2.76 4.97 12.31
CA MET A 30 -2.98 4.63 10.91
C MET A 30 -1.70 4.87 10.12
N GLU A 31 -1.32 3.89 9.32
CA GLU A 31 -0.10 3.90 8.53
C GLU A 31 -0.41 3.45 7.10
N THR A 32 0.32 4.00 6.13
CA THR A 32 0.35 3.52 4.75
C THR A 32 1.79 3.45 4.24
N THR A 33 2.02 2.97 3.03
CA THR A 33 3.37 2.86 2.45
C THR A 33 3.62 3.93 1.40
N ASP A 34 4.89 4.29 1.23
CA ASP A 34 5.31 5.22 0.17
C ASP A 34 5.06 4.67 -1.24
N LEU A 35 4.99 3.34 -1.39
CA LEU A 35 4.61 2.66 -2.63
C LEU A 35 3.14 2.90 -2.95
N LEU A 36 2.24 2.69 -1.98
CA LEU A 36 0.80 2.93 -2.17
C LEU A 36 0.52 4.39 -2.52
N ARG A 37 1.20 5.33 -1.83
CA ARG A 37 1.13 6.76 -2.15
C ARG A 37 1.46 7.06 -3.62
N ARG A 38 2.37 6.30 -4.24
CA ARG A 38 2.73 6.44 -5.66
C ARG A 38 1.69 5.80 -6.58
N GLU A 39 1.00 4.75 -6.14
CA GLU A 39 -0.05 4.06 -6.91
C GLU A 39 -1.31 4.92 -7.10
N ILE A 40 -1.64 5.80 -6.15
CA ILE A 40 -2.77 6.73 -6.31
C ILE A 40 -2.40 7.81 -7.32
N THR A 41 -2.89 7.68 -8.56
CA THR A 41 -2.61 8.62 -9.65
C THR A 41 -3.62 9.74 -9.78
N ASP A 42 -4.85 9.54 -9.29
CA ASP A 42 -5.92 10.53 -9.36
C ASP A 42 -5.57 11.78 -8.52
N PRO A 43 -5.63 13.00 -9.08
CA PRO A 43 -5.23 14.21 -8.38
C PRO A 43 -6.10 14.51 -7.14
N ASP A 44 -7.40 14.28 -7.21
CA ASP A 44 -8.31 14.60 -6.12
C ASP A 44 -8.10 13.65 -4.95
N GLN A 45 -7.99 12.35 -5.24
CA GLN A 45 -7.66 11.33 -4.23
C GLN A 45 -6.29 11.58 -3.60
N ARG A 46 -5.29 11.96 -4.42
CA ARG A 46 -3.96 12.30 -3.92
C ARG A 46 -4.01 13.51 -3.01
N ASN A 47 -4.74 14.57 -3.36
CA ASN A 47 -4.86 15.77 -2.51
C ASN A 47 -5.46 15.45 -1.15
N VAL A 48 -6.51 14.61 -1.11
CA VAL A 48 -7.11 14.16 0.15
C VAL A 48 -6.10 13.36 0.98
N LEU A 49 -5.41 12.40 0.37
CA LEU A 49 -4.38 11.61 1.04
C LEU A 49 -3.26 12.49 1.62
N GLU A 50 -2.73 13.42 0.83
CA GLU A 50 -1.66 14.34 1.26
C GLU A 50 -2.12 15.22 2.43
N SER A 51 -3.37 15.70 2.42
CA SER A 51 -3.93 16.46 3.53
C SER A 51 -3.98 15.62 4.81
N CYS A 52 -4.42 14.37 4.74
CA CYS A 52 -4.45 13.47 5.90
C CYS A 52 -3.03 13.21 6.45
N ILE A 53 -2.03 13.13 5.57
CA ILE A 53 -0.63 12.95 5.96
C ILE A 53 -0.07 14.23 6.61
N SER A 54 -0.31 15.40 6.01
CA SER A 54 0.16 16.68 6.54
C SER A 54 -0.47 17.02 7.89
N ASP A 55 -1.72 16.62 8.09
CA ASP A 55 -2.45 16.78 9.35
C ASP A 55 -2.01 15.78 10.43
N GLY A 56 -1.11 14.84 10.10
CA GLY A 56 -0.61 13.81 11.02
C GLY A 56 -1.63 12.71 11.35
N LYS A 57 -2.74 12.65 10.62
CA LYS A 57 -3.78 11.61 10.78
C LYS A 57 -3.35 10.27 10.19
N LEU A 58 -2.48 10.29 9.18
CA LEU A 58 -1.96 9.09 8.51
C LEU A 58 -0.43 9.19 8.39
N SER A 59 0.27 8.16 8.84
CA SER A 59 1.73 8.08 8.77
C SER A 59 2.16 7.34 7.51
N VAL A 60 3.29 7.73 6.91
CA VAL A 60 3.86 7.01 5.75
C VAL A 60 5.10 6.24 6.18
N LEU A 61 5.05 4.92 6.00
CA LEU A 61 6.20 4.04 6.12
C LEU A 61 6.97 4.06 4.81
N TYR A 62 8.24 4.48 4.89
CA TYR A 62 9.12 4.54 3.73
C TYR A 62 9.90 3.24 3.59
N SER A 63 9.80 2.64 2.42
CA SER A 63 10.58 1.47 2.07
C SER A 63 12.05 1.87 1.88
N ALA A 64 12.96 1.19 2.57
CA ALA A 64 14.39 1.35 2.32
C ALA A 64 14.72 0.90 0.89
N ALA A 65 15.57 1.64 0.18
CA ALA A 65 15.94 1.35 -1.20
C ALA A 65 16.47 -0.09 -1.38
N ASP A 66 17.23 -0.59 -0.40
CA ASP A 66 17.77 -1.96 -0.40
C ASP A 66 16.67 -3.02 -0.35
N HIS A 67 15.57 -2.77 0.38
CA HIS A 67 14.43 -3.67 0.43
C HIS A 67 13.65 -3.69 -0.89
N MET A 68 13.49 -2.53 -1.52
CA MET A 68 12.84 -2.43 -2.83
C MET A 68 13.64 -3.20 -3.90
N TRP A 69 14.97 -3.08 -3.89
CA TRP A 69 15.83 -3.82 -4.82
C TRP A 69 15.78 -5.34 -4.61
N ALA A 70 15.76 -5.79 -3.34
CA ALA A 70 15.60 -7.20 -3.02
C ALA A 70 14.22 -7.75 -3.46
N MET A 71 13.15 -6.96 -3.31
CA MET A 71 11.82 -7.31 -3.78
C MET A 71 11.77 -7.43 -5.31
N ASP A 72 12.41 -6.51 -6.04
CA ASP A 72 12.46 -6.55 -7.50
C ASP A 72 13.15 -7.83 -8.01
N GLN A 73 14.29 -8.22 -7.40
CA GLN A 73 14.96 -9.48 -7.70
C GLN A 73 14.08 -10.71 -7.39
N LEU A 74 13.31 -10.67 -6.30
CA LEU A 74 12.39 -11.74 -5.94
C LEU A 74 11.23 -11.86 -6.94
N VAL A 75 10.66 -10.72 -7.36
CA VAL A 75 9.59 -10.66 -8.37
C VAL A 75 10.10 -11.15 -9.73
N GLU A 76 11.29 -10.73 -10.15
CA GLU A 76 11.92 -11.19 -11.39
C GLU A 76 12.14 -12.72 -11.34
N LYS A 77 12.57 -13.26 -10.20
CA LYS A 77 12.71 -14.70 -9.99
C LYS A 77 11.36 -15.42 -10.01
N ALA A 78 10.33 -14.88 -9.35
CA ALA A 78 8.99 -15.45 -9.33
C ALA A 78 8.31 -15.42 -10.71
N CYS A 79 8.43 -14.34 -11.46
CA CYS A 79 7.98 -14.23 -12.85
C CYS A 79 8.70 -15.25 -13.75
N ARG A 80 10.02 -15.41 -13.60
CA ARG A 80 10.78 -16.45 -14.31
C ARG A 80 10.31 -17.87 -13.97
N LEU A 81 9.93 -18.13 -12.72
CA LEU A 81 9.38 -19.43 -12.30
C LEU A 81 7.98 -19.68 -12.89
N LYS A 82 7.11 -18.66 -12.92
CA LYS A 82 5.77 -18.75 -13.56
C LYS A 82 5.87 -18.98 -15.07
N LEU A 83 6.76 -18.27 -15.77
CA LEU A 83 6.98 -18.42 -17.21
C LEU A 83 7.58 -19.78 -17.59
N ARG A 84 8.31 -20.43 -16.66
CA ARG A 84 8.85 -21.79 -16.85
C ARG A 84 7.84 -22.89 -16.53
N GLY A 85 6.59 -22.57 -16.18
CA GLY A 85 5.54 -23.58 -16.00
C GLY A 85 5.84 -24.59 -14.89
N ILE A 86 6.63 -24.21 -13.87
CA ILE A 86 6.79 -25.06 -12.68
C ILE A 86 5.51 -24.88 -11.86
N SER A 87 4.50 -25.67 -12.22
CA SER A 87 3.39 -25.98 -11.33
C SER A 87 3.99 -26.54 -10.05
N PHE A 88 3.96 -25.76 -8.97
CA PHE A 88 4.08 -26.32 -7.64
C PHE A 88 2.78 -27.08 -7.38
N ALA A 89 2.65 -28.25 -8.00
CA ALA A 89 1.75 -29.28 -7.53
C ALA A 89 2.27 -29.65 -6.14
N ASN A 90 1.51 -29.20 -5.13
CA ASN A 90 1.61 -29.63 -3.75
C ASN A 90 1.86 -31.15 -3.73
N GLN A 91 3.03 -31.56 -3.25
CA GLN A 91 3.21 -32.93 -2.80
C GLN A 91 2.47 -33.03 -1.46
N ALA A 92 1.25 -33.56 -1.53
CA ALA A 92 0.52 -34.15 -0.43
C ALA A 92 0.12 -35.56 -0.87
#